data_AF-A0A0K2RNL2-F1
#
_entry.id   AF-A0A0K2RNL2-F1
#
_cell.length_a   1.000
_cell.length_b   1.000
_cell.length_c   1.000
_cell.angle_alpha   90.00
_cell.angle_beta   90.00
_cell.angle_gamma   90.00
#
_symmetry.space_group_name_H-M   'P 1'
#
loop_
_entity.id
_entity.type
_entity.pdbx_description
1 polymer ?
#
loop_
_entity_poly.entity_id
_entity_poly.type
_entity_poly.pdbx_seq_one_letter_code
_entity_poly.pdbx_strand_id
1 'polypeptide(L)'
;MWSAVLQEFPDLSVVLLLDDPPFPADPDVLRRLEATRALAGQITETLKEPAARVNGAYARYRRRRRDQEAEPDAGTEVERLIAEYQYAAEWLEAMAETESVEDHVDEFFVDLVLMGLARELRLVILALTAANAQRTSPGPERIAELYARLTWIFNARVSTFERKRFASLSHEANKAMNLNAYLSLMGGTWHPEQTADGTVLRPAGVDDGDVLSVPDTTYVLTLDADSMLLRDYCLRLVHLLESPGNEKVAVTQTPYSSFRGAPTRIERIAGATTDIQHIQHQGMTQYGATFWVGANAVIRKRALEDIVEISTVGGFEVRTYIQDRTVIEDTESSVDLGKHGWTLANYPERLSYSATPPDFGSLVVQRRRWPTAAC
;
A
#
# COMPACT_ATOMS: atom_id res chain seq x y z
N MET A 1 -8.78 0.42 0.82
CA MET A 1 -7.82 0.42 1.97
C MET A 1 -7.44 -0.99 2.41
N TRP A 2 -8.41 -1.89 2.64
CA TRP A 2 -8.13 -3.28 3.08
C TRP A 2 -7.13 -4.06 2.20
N SER A 3 -7.19 -3.92 0.88
CA SER A 3 -6.24 -4.57 -0.05
C SER A 3 -4.77 -4.15 0.16
N ALA A 4 -4.54 -2.92 0.64
CA ALA A 4 -3.21 -2.45 1.03
C ALA A 4 -2.81 -2.96 2.43
N VAL A 5 -3.77 -2.98 3.35
CA VAL A 5 -3.57 -3.41 4.74
C VAL A 5 -3.22 -4.89 4.84
N LEU A 6 -3.83 -5.74 4.00
CA LEU A 6 -3.64 -7.19 3.98
C LEU A 6 -2.45 -7.66 3.10
N GLN A 7 -1.54 -6.75 2.74
CA GLN A 7 -0.33 -7.13 2.01
C GLN A 7 0.58 -7.99 2.89
N GLU A 8 1.14 -9.06 2.33
CA GLU A 8 2.07 -9.96 3.01
C GLU A 8 3.47 -9.34 3.11
N PHE A 9 3.60 -8.23 3.86
CA PHE A 9 4.83 -7.47 3.94
C PHE A 9 5.23 -7.13 5.39
N PRO A 10 6.52 -7.28 5.76
CA PRO A 10 6.99 -6.90 7.10
C PRO A 10 6.94 -5.38 7.31
N ASP A 11 6.56 -4.96 8.52
CA ASP A 11 6.62 -3.56 8.98
C ASP A 11 5.86 -2.56 8.09
N LEU A 12 4.65 -2.93 7.66
CA LEU A 12 3.81 -2.13 6.78
C LEU A 12 3.08 -1.00 7.52
N SER A 13 3.20 0.23 7.02
CA SER A 13 2.40 1.38 7.44
C SER A 13 1.56 1.88 6.27
N VAL A 14 0.23 1.91 6.44
CA VAL A 14 -0.73 2.42 5.47
C VAL A 14 -1.29 3.74 5.97
N VAL A 15 -1.07 4.82 5.22
CA VAL A 15 -1.56 6.15 5.59
C VAL A 15 -2.55 6.64 4.55
N LEU A 16 -3.77 6.91 4.99
CA LEU A 16 -4.79 7.53 4.16
C LEU A 16 -4.56 9.05 4.14
N LEU A 17 -4.13 9.56 2.98
CA LEU A 17 -3.89 10.98 2.78
C LEU A 17 -5.20 11.67 2.38
N LEU A 18 -5.72 12.51 3.27
CA LEU A 18 -6.97 13.24 3.10
C LEU A 18 -6.68 14.66 2.60
N ASP A 19 -7.32 15.05 1.50
CA ASP A 19 -7.12 16.36 0.88
C ASP A 19 -8.30 17.33 1.07
N ASP A 20 -9.41 16.87 1.62
CA ASP A 20 -10.56 17.73 1.92
C ASP A 20 -10.18 18.90 2.85
N PRO A 21 -10.86 20.06 2.75
CA PRO A 21 -10.75 21.09 3.77
C PRO A 21 -11.01 20.48 5.15
N PRO A 22 -10.15 20.73 6.16
CA PRO A 22 -10.22 20.00 7.43
C PRO A 22 -11.42 20.38 8.31
N PHE A 23 -11.99 21.56 8.06
CA PHE A 23 -13.12 22.13 8.81
C PHE A 23 -14.21 22.62 7.83
N PRO A 24 -14.86 21.72 7.08
CA PRO A 24 -15.89 22.13 6.13
C PRO A 24 -17.13 22.67 6.87
N ALA A 25 -17.70 23.76 6.36
CA ALA A 25 -18.90 24.37 6.95
C ALA A 25 -20.18 23.58 6.66
N ASP A 26 -20.20 22.82 5.56
CA ASP A 26 -21.32 21.97 5.18
C ASP A 26 -21.38 20.71 6.08
N PRO A 27 -22.47 20.49 6.84
CA PRO A 27 -22.61 19.34 7.72
C PRO A 27 -22.52 17.98 7.00
N ASP A 28 -22.97 17.88 5.75
CA ASP A 28 -22.91 16.63 4.99
C ASP A 28 -21.48 16.31 4.55
N VAL A 29 -20.71 17.34 4.18
CA VAL A 29 -19.28 17.19 3.88
C VAL A 29 -18.50 16.81 5.14
N LEU A 30 -18.78 17.49 6.26
CA LEU A 30 -18.16 17.16 7.56
C LEU A 30 -18.44 15.70 7.95
N ARG A 31 -19.69 15.25 7.82
CA ARG A 31 -20.07 13.87 8.15
C ARG A 31 -19.31 12.83 7.29
N ARG A 32 -19.12 13.10 5.99
CA ARG A 32 -18.33 12.22 5.10
C ARG A 32 -16.85 12.23 5.46
N LEU A 33 -16.30 13.39 5.78
CA LEU A 33 -14.92 13.53 6.22
C LEU A 33 -14.67 12.77 7.53
N GLU A 34 -15.56 12.91 8.52
CA GLU A 34 -15.46 12.17 9.80
C GLU A 34 -15.60 10.66 9.61
N ALA A 35 -16.50 10.21 8.72
CA ALA A 35 -16.59 8.80 8.37
C ALA A 35 -15.26 8.29 7.77
N THR A 36 -14.62 9.10 6.93
CA THR A 36 -13.33 8.76 6.30
C THR A 36 -12.18 8.77 7.32
N ARG A 37 -12.15 9.75 8.23
CA ARG A 37 -11.19 9.82 9.36
C ARG A 37 -11.27 8.58 10.25
N ALA A 38 -12.48 8.09 10.50
CA ALA A 38 -12.72 6.93 11.36
C ALA A 38 -12.23 5.60 10.75
N LEU A 39 -12.05 5.51 9.43
CA LEU A 39 -11.69 4.25 8.75
C LEU A 39 -10.39 3.64 9.30
N ALA A 40 -9.35 4.45 9.53
CA ALA A 40 -8.08 3.93 10.05
C ALA A 40 -8.25 3.30 11.45
N GLY A 41 -9.05 3.94 12.31
CA GLY A 41 -9.35 3.42 13.65
C GLY A 41 -10.19 2.15 13.61
N GLN A 42 -11.17 2.09 12.71
CA GLN A 42 -12.00 0.89 12.51
C GLN A 42 -11.15 -0.30 12.04
N ILE A 43 -10.31 -0.11 11.02
CA ILE A 43 -9.40 -1.17 10.55
C ILE A 43 -8.44 -1.62 11.65
N THR A 44 -7.87 -0.67 12.39
CA THR A 44 -6.95 -0.98 13.50
C THR A 44 -7.63 -1.83 14.58
N GLU A 45 -8.88 -1.52 14.95
CA GLU A 45 -9.60 -2.33 15.94
C GLU A 45 -9.97 -3.71 15.37
N THR A 46 -10.38 -3.80 14.10
CA THR A 46 -10.66 -5.09 13.42
C THR A 46 -9.44 -6.00 13.35
N LEU A 47 -8.23 -5.45 13.17
CA LEU A 47 -6.97 -6.22 13.11
C LEU A 47 -6.43 -6.65 14.48
N LYS A 48 -6.90 -6.05 15.57
CA LYS A 48 -6.32 -6.23 16.91
C LYS A 48 -6.36 -7.68 17.39
N GLU A 49 -7.49 -8.36 17.20
CA GLU A 49 -7.65 -9.76 17.58
C GLU A 49 -6.73 -10.69 16.77
N PRO A 50 -6.79 -10.71 15.41
CA PRO A 50 -5.94 -11.60 14.64
C PRO A 50 -4.45 -11.30 14.84
N ALA A 51 -4.06 -10.02 14.91
CA ALA A 51 -2.69 -9.61 15.21
C ALA A 51 -2.19 -10.16 16.56
N ALA A 52 -2.96 -9.97 17.63
CA ALA A 52 -2.59 -10.46 18.97
C ALA A 52 -2.42 -11.98 18.99
N ARG A 53 -3.30 -12.70 18.30
CA ARG A 53 -3.25 -14.17 18.22
C ARG A 53 -2.00 -14.67 17.49
N VAL A 54 -1.77 -14.20 16.26
CA VAL A 54 -0.63 -14.68 15.44
C VAL A 54 0.71 -14.27 16.03
N ASN A 55 0.80 -13.06 16.62
CA ASN A 55 2.00 -12.60 17.33
C ASN A 55 2.27 -13.46 18.57
N GLY A 56 1.23 -13.77 19.35
CA GLY A 56 1.34 -14.66 20.50
C GLY A 56 1.81 -16.06 20.09
N ALA A 57 1.28 -16.61 18.99
CA ALA A 57 1.69 -17.91 18.48
C ALA A 57 3.17 -17.92 18.05
N TYR A 58 3.60 -16.91 17.29
CA TYR A 58 4.99 -16.82 16.86
C TYR A 58 5.96 -16.60 18.03
N ALA A 59 5.61 -15.75 19.00
CA ALA A 59 6.40 -15.54 20.21
C ALA A 59 6.56 -16.82 21.03
N ARG A 60 5.48 -17.60 21.18
CA ARG A 60 5.52 -18.91 21.85
C ARG A 60 6.45 -19.89 21.12
N TYR A 61 6.38 -19.96 19.78
CA TYR A 61 7.29 -20.78 18.97
C TYR A 61 8.76 -20.36 19.17
N ARG A 62 9.07 -19.06 19.04
CA ARG A 62 10.43 -18.54 19.23
C ARG A 62 10.98 -18.82 20.62
N ARG A 63 10.15 -18.72 21.66
CA ARG A 63 10.55 -19.04 23.04
C ARG A 63 10.94 -20.51 23.19
N ARG A 64 10.10 -21.45 22.72
CA ARG A 64 10.40 -22.89 22.76
C ARG A 64 11.72 -23.22 22.07
N ARG A 65 11.95 -22.62 20.89
CA ARG A 65 13.19 -22.78 20.12
C ARG A 65 14.42 -22.25 20.86
N ARG A 66 14.30 -21.11 21.55
CA ARG A 66 15.40 -20.51 22.31
C ARG A 66 15.75 -21.34 23.55
N ASP A 67 14.72 -21.77 24.29
CA ASP A 67 14.89 -22.46 25.56
C ASP A 67 15.30 -23.95 25.38
N GLN A 68 15.48 -24.40 24.13
CA GLN A 68 15.78 -25.79 23.75
C GLN A 68 14.86 -26.78 24.47
N GLU A 69 13.61 -26.38 24.73
CA GLU A 69 12.59 -27.28 25.23
C GLU A 69 12.58 -28.48 24.28
N ALA A 70 12.69 -29.70 24.83
CA ALA A 70 12.69 -30.92 24.04
C ALA A 70 11.59 -30.79 23.00
N GLU A 71 11.97 -30.75 21.71
CA GLU A 71 10.99 -30.50 20.65
C GLU A 71 9.89 -31.53 20.87
N PRO A 72 8.63 -31.11 21.14
CA PRO A 72 7.54 -32.06 21.12
C PRO A 72 7.58 -32.71 19.73
N ASP A 73 7.22 -33.99 19.66
CA ASP A 73 7.25 -34.79 18.43
C ASP A 73 6.92 -33.94 17.20
N ALA A 74 7.66 -34.08 16.10
CA ALA A 74 7.68 -33.16 14.97
C ALA A 74 6.27 -32.79 14.45
N GLY A 75 5.28 -33.67 14.65
CA GLY A 75 3.87 -33.40 14.35
C GLY A 75 3.17 -32.36 15.23
N THR A 76 3.56 -32.21 16.49
CA THR A 76 2.90 -31.30 17.46
C THR A 76 3.03 -29.83 17.07
N GLU A 77 4.21 -29.39 16.57
CA GLU A 77 4.37 -27.99 16.15
C GLU A 77 3.68 -27.73 14.81
N VAL A 78 3.67 -28.72 13.91
CA VAL A 78 2.92 -28.65 12.65
C VAL A 78 1.43 -28.51 12.93
N GLU A 79 0.87 -29.26 13.88
CA GLU A 79 -0.53 -29.15 14.31
C GLU A 79 -0.88 -27.75 14.84
N ARG A 80 -0.01 -27.17 15.67
CA ARG A 80 -0.18 -25.80 16.16
C ARG A 80 -0.19 -24.79 15.01
N LEU A 81 0.76 -24.92 14.08
CA LEU A 81 0.85 -24.05 12.92
C LEU A 81 -0.38 -24.18 12.01
N ILE A 82 -0.85 -25.40 11.78
CA ILE A 82 -2.10 -25.66 11.06
C ILE A 82 -3.26 -24.91 11.71
N ALA A 83 -3.39 -24.97 13.04
CA ALA A 83 -4.47 -24.28 13.75
C ALA A 83 -4.42 -22.75 13.59
N GLU A 84 -3.24 -22.14 13.53
CA GLU A 84 -3.13 -20.70 13.29
C GLU A 84 -3.43 -20.32 11.83
N TYR A 85 -3.04 -21.15 10.86
CA TYR A 85 -3.44 -20.94 9.46
C TYR A 85 -4.95 -21.15 9.25
N GLN A 86 -5.56 -22.12 9.95
CA GLN A 86 -7.01 -22.35 9.93
C GLN A 86 -7.74 -21.10 10.44
N TYR A 87 -7.34 -20.58 11.60
CA TYR A 87 -7.90 -19.34 12.14
C TYR A 87 -7.78 -18.18 11.14
N ALA A 88 -6.59 -17.97 10.56
CA ALA A 88 -6.37 -16.86 9.63
C ALA A 88 -7.23 -16.99 8.36
N ALA A 89 -7.38 -18.20 7.81
CA ALA A 89 -8.25 -18.44 6.66
C ALA A 89 -9.72 -18.22 7.00
N GLU A 90 -10.19 -18.74 8.14
CA GLU A 90 -11.57 -18.59 8.62
C GLU A 90 -11.91 -17.13 8.92
N TRP A 91 -10.96 -16.37 9.45
CA TRP A 91 -11.14 -14.93 9.69
C TRP A 91 -11.36 -14.17 8.38
N LEU A 92 -10.59 -14.47 7.33
CA LEU A 92 -10.74 -13.86 6.00
C LEU A 92 -12.04 -14.28 5.32
N GLU A 93 -12.41 -15.54 5.45
CA GLU A 93 -13.68 -16.08 4.95
C GLU A 93 -14.87 -15.41 5.64
N ALA A 94 -14.83 -15.27 6.96
CA ALA A 94 -15.87 -14.58 7.72
C ALA A 94 -15.96 -13.08 7.36
N MET A 95 -14.82 -12.41 7.15
CA MET A 95 -14.81 -11.04 6.65
C MET A 95 -15.50 -10.97 5.29
N ALA A 96 -15.13 -11.84 4.35
CA ALA A 96 -15.73 -11.93 3.01
C ALA A 96 -17.25 -12.17 3.05
N GLU A 97 -17.75 -13.00 3.98
CA GLU A 97 -19.18 -13.26 4.15
C GLU A 97 -19.98 -12.03 4.64
N THR A 98 -19.32 -11.11 5.35
CA THR A 98 -19.96 -9.89 5.87
C THR A 98 -19.94 -8.70 4.90
N GLU A 99 -19.13 -8.77 3.85
CA GLU A 99 -19.03 -7.70 2.85
C GLU A 99 -20.32 -7.61 2.02
N SER A 100 -20.79 -6.37 1.80
CA SER A 100 -21.88 -6.11 0.87
C SER A 100 -21.32 -6.06 -0.55
N VAL A 101 -21.82 -6.92 -1.44
CA VAL A 101 -21.41 -6.95 -2.86
C VAL A 101 -22.46 -6.21 -3.68
N GLU A 102 -22.20 -4.95 -4.01
CA GLU A 102 -23.12 -4.11 -4.79
C GLU A 102 -22.70 -4.04 -6.26
N ASP A 103 -21.39 -4.10 -6.53
CA ASP A 103 -20.85 -4.05 -7.87
C ASP A 103 -19.69 -5.04 -8.14
N HIS A 104 -19.15 -4.97 -9.35
CA HIS A 104 -18.07 -5.82 -9.81
C HIS A 104 -16.70 -5.54 -9.14
N VAL A 105 -16.53 -4.36 -8.53
CA VAL A 105 -15.35 -3.99 -7.76
C VAL A 105 -15.42 -4.63 -6.38
N ASP A 106 -16.60 -4.63 -5.75
CA ASP A 106 -16.85 -5.36 -4.50
C ASP A 106 -16.68 -6.87 -4.69
N GLU A 107 -17.21 -7.42 -5.80
CA GLU A 107 -17.02 -8.83 -6.17
C GLU A 107 -15.52 -9.16 -6.30
N PHE A 108 -14.76 -8.27 -6.94
CA PHE A 108 -13.30 -8.43 -7.07
C PHE A 108 -12.60 -8.41 -5.70
N PHE A 109 -12.98 -7.49 -4.82
CA PHE A 109 -12.42 -7.41 -3.47
C PHE A 109 -12.65 -8.71 -2.69
N VAL A 110 -13.90 -9.17 -2.67
CA VAL A 110 -14.28 -10.40 -1.97
C VAL A 110 -13.56 -11.61 -2.56
N ASP A 111 -13.63 -11.82 -3.88
CA ASP A 111 -13.07 -13.03 -4.50
C ASP A 111 -11.53 -13.00 -4.58
N LEU A 112 -10.93 -11.93 -5.10
CA LEU A 112 -9.49 -11.93 -5.40
C LEU A 112 -8.62 -11.44 -4.25
N VAL A 113 -9.13 -10.57 -3.37
CA VAL A 113 -8.35 -10.07 -2.23
C VAL A 113 -8.58 -10.96 -1.01
N LEU A 114 -9.81 -11.07 -0.50
CA LEU A 114 -10.11 -11.81 0.73
C LEU A 114 -10.05 -13.33 0.50
N MET A 115 -10.91 -13.85 -0.38
CA MET A 115 -10.97 -15.28 -0.66
C MET A 115 -9.71 -15.78 -1.39
N GLY A 116 -9.07 -14.92 -2.19
CA GLY A 116 -7.77 -15.19 -2.81
C GLY A 116 -6.66 -15.45 -1.78
N LEU A 117 -6.61 -14.65 -0.72
CA LEU A 117 -5.70 -14.86 0.40
C LEU A 117 -6.08 -16.10 1.22
N ALA A 118 -7.37 -16.25 1.57
CA ALA A 118 -7.85 -17.40 2.33
C ALA A 118 -7.51 -18.73 1.62
N ARG A 119 -7.73 -18.82 0.30
CA ARG A 119 -7.39 -20.01 -0.50
C ARG A 119 -5.90 -20.36 -0.43
N GLU A 120 -5.00 -19.39 -0.43
CA GLU A 120 -3.57 -19.67 -0.28
C GLU A 120 -3.21 -20.18 1.12
N LEU A 121 -3.83 -19.61 2.16
CA LEU A 121 -3.64 -20.13 3.52
C LEU A 121 -4.18 -21.57 3.62
N ARG A 122 -5.33 -21.87 3.00
CA ARG A 122 -5.88 -23.24 2.91
C ARG A 122 -4.97 -24.20 2.16
N LEU A 123 -4.28 -23.77 1.10
CA LEU A 123 -3.28 -24.59 0.41
C LEU A 123 -2.09 -24.94 1.31
N VAL A 124 -1.63 -23.99 2.14
CA VAL A 124 -0.58 -24.27 3.13
C VAL A 124 -1.07 -25.28 4.18
N ILE A 125 -2.31 -25.15 4.67
CA ILE A 125 -2.91 -26.12 5.60
C ILE A 125 -2.91 -27.52 5.00
N LEU A 126 -3.30 -27.66 3.71
CA LEU A 126 -3.30 -28.95 3.02
C LEU A 126 -1.90 -29.56 3.00
N ALA A 127 -0.87 -28.78 2.66
CA ALA A 127 0.51 -29.23 2.62
C ALA A 127 1.04 -29.65 4.01
N LEU A 128 0.77 -28.85 5.04
CA LEU A 128 1.17 -29.14 6.42
C LEU A 128 0.44 -30.38 6.97
N THR A 129 -0.84 -30.54 6.65
CA THR A 129 -1.64 -31.72 7.05
C THR A 129 -1.09 -32.98 6.40
N ALA A 130 -0.71 -32.92 5.12
CA ALA A 130 -0.08 -34.03 4.42
C ALA A 130 1.28 -34.40 5.02
N ALA A 131 2.11 -33.40 5.36
CA ALA A 131 3.38 -33.62 6.04
C ALA A 131 3.19 -34.30 7.41
N ASN A 132 2.24 -33.80 8.22
CA ASN A 132 1.92 -34.36 9.53
C ASN A 132 1.44 -35.81 9.43
N ALA A 133 0.56 -36.13 8.47
CA ALA A 133 0.07 -37.49 8.23
C ALA A 133 1.20 -38.47 7.88
N GLN A 134 2.25 -37.99 7.21
CA GLN A 134 3.45 -38.77 6.89
C GLN A 134 4.48 -38.79 8.02
N ARG A 135 4.19 -38.17 9.18
CA ARG A 135 5.12 -37.95 10.30
C ARG A 135 6.41 -37.24 9.87
N THR A 136 6.26 -36.32 8.92
CA THR A 136 7.32 -35.43 8.45
C THR A 136 6.98 -34.00 8.84
N SER A 137 7.98 -33.13 8.87
CA SER A 137 7.80 -31.73 9.22
C SER A 137 8.72 -30.85 8.41
N PRO A 138 8.29 -29.62 8.02
CA PRO A 138 9.21 -28.63 7.52
C PRO A 138 10.34 -28.37 8.52
N GLY A 139 11.52 -28.00 8.02
CA GLY A 139 12.63 -27.61 8.89
C GLY A 139 12.25 -26.42 9.79
N PRO A 140 12.93 -26.23 10.94
CA PRO A 140 12.59 -25.18 11.89
C PRO A 140 12.55 -23.77 11.27
N GLU A 141 13.48 -23.46 10.37
CA GLU A 141 13.50 -22.18 9.66
C GLU A 141 12.22 -21.96 8.85
N ARG A 142 11.75 -23.00 8.15
CA ARG A 142 10.51 -22.93 7.37
C ARG A 142 9.28 -22.77 8.26
N ILE A 143 9.24 -23.41 9.43
CA ILE A 143 8.18 -23.19 10.42
C ILE A 143 8.19 -21.72 10.90
N ALA A 144 9.36 -21.17 11.17
CA ALA A 144 9.51 -19.77 11.58
C ALA A 144 9.00 -18.80 10.50
N GLU A 145 9.35 -19.04 9.24
CA GLU A 145 8.86 -18.27 8.09
C GLU A 145 7.33 -18.33 7.96
N LEU A 146 6.73 -19.51 8.15
CA LEU A 146 5.29 -19.69 8.05
C LEU A 146 4.54 -18.95 9.17
N TYR A 147 5.07 -18.94 10.40
CA TYR A 147 4.54 -18.08 11.45
C TYR A 147 4.75 -16.60 11.15
N ALA A 148 5.93 -16.21 10.65
CA ALA A 148 6.24 -14.82 10.31
C ALA A 148 5.28 -14.28 9.24
N ARG A 149 4.99 -15.08 8.20
CA ARG A 149 4.02 -14.74 7.15
C ARG A 149 2.66 -14.34 7.73
N LEU A 150 2.13 -15.08 8.71
CA LEU A 150 0.87 -14.72 9.35
C LEU A 150 0.96 -13.37 10.07
N THR A 151 2.09 -13.08 10.72
CA THR A 151 2.29 -11.78 11.37
C THR A 151 2.38 -10.64 10.36
N TRP A 152 2.93 -10.87 9.16
CA TRP A 152 2.98 -9.85 8.10
C TRP A 152 1.58 -9.48 7.58
N ILE A 153 0.65 -10.43 7.49
CA ILE A 153 -0.73 -10.19 7.02
C ILE A 153 -1.51 -9.27 7.99
N PHE A 154 -1.33 -9.42 9.30
CA PHE A 154 -2.22 -8.81 10.30
C PHE A 154 -1.63 -7.64 11.10
N ASN A 155 -0.34 -7.32 10.93
CA ASN A 155 0.34 -6.29 11.73
C ASN A 155 0.47 -4.91 11.05
N ALA A 156 -0.26 -4.65 9.98
CA ALA A 156 -0.22 -3.34 9.33
C ALA A 156 -0.64 -2.23 10.31
N ARG A 157 0.14 -1.15 10.35
CA ARG A 157 -0.22 0.08 11.06
C ARG A 157 -1.03 0.97 10.14
N VAL A 158 -2.14 1.51 10.61
CA VAL A 158 -3.05 2.31 9.78
C VAL A 158 -3.27 3.68 10.43
N SER A 159 -3.12 4.74 9.65
CA SER A 159 -3.37 6.11 10.11
C SER A 159 -3.97 6.98 9.01
N THR A 160 -4.42 8.17 9.38
CA THR A 160 -4.85 9.21 8.46
C THR A 160 -3.92 10.42 8.57
N PHE A 161 -3.78 11.16 7.48
CA PHE A 161 -3.01 12.39 7.46
C PHE A 161 -3.71 13.45 6.64
N GLU A 162 -3.81 14.67 7.18
CA GLU A 162 -4.46 15.81 6.56
C GLU A 162 -3.49 16.98 6.48
N ARG A 163 -2.80 17.12 5.35
CA ARG A 163 -1.80 18.19 5.20
C ARG A 163 -2.39 19.59 5.44
N LYS A 164 -3.66 19.80 5.06
CA LYS A 164 -4.34 21.11 5.13
C LYS A 164 -4.68 21.54 6.57
N ARG A 165 -4.46 20.67 7.56
CA ARG A 165 -4.50 21.06 8.98
C ARG A 165 -3.28 21.87 9.40
N PHE A 166 -2.20 21.83 8.63
CA PHE A 166 -0.93 22.45 8.99
C PHE A 166 -0.58 23.57 8.02
N ALA A 167 -0.45 24.80 8.53
CA ALA A 167 -0.09 25.98 7.74
C ALA A 167 1.35 25.94 7.21
N SER A 168 2.21 25.13 7.83
CA SER A 168 3.62 24.96 7.43
C SER A 168 3.83 24.00 6.25
N LEU A 169 2.78 23.33 5.78
CA LEU A 169 2.81 22.45 4.60
C LEU A 169 2.18 23.17 3.41
N SER A 170 2.42 22.73 2.18
CA SER A 170 1.75 23.32 1.02
C SER A 170 0.25 23.01 1.01
N HIS A 171 -0.56 24.00 0.59
CA HIS A 171 -2.02 23.89 0.43
C HIS A 171 -2.47 23.86 -1.04
N GLU A 172 -1.52 23.78 -1.98
CA GLU A 172 -1.82 23.73 -3.42
C GLU A 172 -2.77 22.58 -3.78
N ALA A 173 -3.73 22.82 -4.66
CA ALA A 173 -4.80 21.89 -4.99
C ALA A 173 -4.39 20.84 -6.06
N ASN A 174 -3.20 20.26 -5.93
CA ASN A 174 -2.73 19.15 -6.77
C ASN A 174 -2.57 17.87 -5.93
N LYS A 175 -2.63 16.71 -6.60
CA LYS A 175 -2.56 15.38 -5.96
C LYS A 175 -1.17 15.08 -5.42
N ALA A 176 -0.14 15.40 -6.21
CA ALA A 176 1.27 15.22 -5.86
C ALA A 176 1.63 15.86 -4.51
N MET A 177 1.07 17.02 -4.18
CA MET A 177 1.42 17.77 -2.98
C MET A 177 0.95 17.11 -1.70
N ASN A 178 -0.12 16.31 -1.73
CA ASN A 178 -0.52 15.53 -0.56
C ASN A 178 0.53 14.48 -0.21
N LEU A 179 1.07 13.81 -1.23
CA LEU A 179 2.14 12.84 -1.09
C LEU A 179 3.47 13.51 -0.71
N ASN A 180 3.86 14.60 -1.39
CA ASN A 180 5.06 15.37 -1.07
C ASN A 180 5.07 15.87 0.37
N ALA A 181 3.93 16.41 0.85
CA ALA A 181 3.79 16.86 2.22
C ALA A 181 4.05 15.74 3.22
N TYR A 182 3.46 14.55 3.04
CA TYR A 182 3.69 13.42 3.93
C TYR A 182 5.12 12.88 3.85
N LEU A 183 5.67 12.75 2.63
CA LEU A 183 7.07 12.34 2.40
C LEU A 183 8.06 13.27 3.10
N SER A 184 7.80 14.58 3.07
CA SER A 184 8.68 15.59 3.70
C SER A 184 8.78 15.48 5.22
N LEU A 185 7.81 14.81 5.85
CA LEU A 185 7.75 14.59 7.30
C LEU A 185 8.43 13.28 7.74
N MET A 186 8.64 12.33 6.82
CA MET A 186 9.19 11.00 7.13
C MET A 186 10.58 11.08 7.76
N GLY A 187 10.80 10.26 8.80
CA GLY A 187 12.01 10.26 9.62
C GLY A 187 12.04 11.38 10.68
N GLY A 188 11.02 12.22 10.74
CA GLY A 188 10.92 13.33 11.68
C GLY A 188 9.93 13.10 12.82
N THR A 189 10.13 13.85 13.90
CA THR A 189 9.13 14.04 14.96
C THR A 189 8.80 15.51 15.02
N TRP A 190 7.51 15.83 15.01
CA TRP A 190 7.01 17.18 14.77
C TRP A 190 6.05 17.60 15.87
N HIS A 191 6.30 18.74 16.51
CA HIS A 191 5.40 19.35 17.48
C HIS A 191 4.41 20.30 16.78
N PRO A 192 3.10 20.08 16.90
CA PRO A 192 2.09 21.02 16.41
C PRO A 192 2.02 22.25 17.32
N GLU A 193 2.41 23.42 16.81
CA GLU A 193 2.34 24.71 17.51
C GLU A 193 1.20 25.56 16.94
N GLN A 194 0.36 26.13 17.81
CA GLN A 194 -0.68 27.06 17.38
C GLN A 194 -0.11 28.47 17.16
N THR A 195 -0.32 29.02 15.96
CA THR A 195 0.07 30.38 15.58
C THR A 195 -1.14 31.20 15.13
N ALA A 196 -0.93 32.50 14.85
CA ALA A 196 -1.98 33.36 14.30
C ALA A 196 -2.48 32.90 12.93
N ASP A 197 -1.62 32.26 12.14
CA ASP A 197 -1.91 31.79 10.77
C ASP A 197 -2.36 30.31 10.73
N GLY A 198 -2.52 29.67 11.89
CA GLY A 198 -2.95 28.28 12.03
C GLY A 198 -1.93 27.40 12.76
N THR A 199 -2.18 26.09 12.78
CA THR A 199 -1.25 25.11 13.36
C THR A 199 -0.05 24.93 12.46
N VAL A 200 1.18 25.04 12.98
CA VAL A 200 2.42 24.79 12.25
C VAL A 200 3.13 23.57 12.83
N LEU A 201 3.79 22.78 11.99
CA LEU A 201 4.65 21.68 12.43
C LEU A 201 6.08 22.18 12.59
N ARG A 202 6.62 22.12 13.81
CA ARG A 202 8.04 22.37 14.08
C ARG A 202 8.76 21.07 14.44
N PRO A 203 10.07 20.95 14.17
CA PRO A 203 10.85 19.84 14.71
C PRO A 203 10.69 19.77 16.23
N ALA A 204 10.31 18.60 16.75
CA ALA A 204 10.06 18.43 18.17
C ALA A 204 11.36 18.47 18.99
N GLY A 205 11.30 19.14 20.13
CA GLY A 205 12.31 19.08 21.19
C GLY A 205 12.17 17.84 22.09
N VAL A 206 13.05 17.70 23.07
CA VAL A 206 13.10 16.54 23.99
C VAL A 206 11.88 16.48 24.93
N ASP A 207 11.25 17.63 25.23
CA ASP A 207 10.19 17.78 26.24
C ASP A 207 8.80 18.10 25.65
N ASP A 208 8.62 17.92 24.33
CA ASP A 208 7.35 18.22 23.66
C ASP A 208 6.31 17.12 23.94
N GLY A 209 5.14 17.50 24.45
CA GLY A 209 4.12 16.56 24.92
C GLY A 209 3.26 15.95 23.79
N ASP A 210 2.77 16.77 22.86
CA ASP A 210 2.00 16.31 21.70
C ASP A 210 2.90 16.32 20.46
N VAL A 211 3.22 15.14 19.92
CA VAL A 211 4.14 15.00 18.80
C VAL A 211 3.58 14.10 17.72
N LEU A 212 3.67 14.56 16.48
CA LEU A 212 3.47 13.77 15.28
C LEU A 212 4.81 13.09 14.92
N SER A 213 4.91 11.80 15.21
CA SER A 213 6.05 10.98 14.78
C SER A 213 5.75 10.31 13.45
N VAL A 214 6.57 10.56 12.43
CA VAL A 214 6.45 9.92 11.13
C VAL A 214 7.70 9.05 10.91
N PRO A 215 7.60 7.72 11.00
CA PRO A 215 8.75 6.85 10.86
C PRO A 215 9.35 6.94 9.45
N ASP A 216 10.65 6.70 9.36
CA ASP A 216 11.30 6.55 8.06
C ASP A 216 11.05 5.15 7.47
N THR A 217 11.24 5.00 6.16
CA THR A 217 11.07 3.74 5.44
C THR A 217 12.07 3.61 4.28
N THR A 218 12.42 2.38 3.92
CA THR A 218 13.23 2.12 2.72
C THR A 218 12.42 2.24 1.44
N TYR A 219 11.13 1.88 1.51
CA TYR A 219 10.22 1.82 0.37
C TYR A 219 8.94 2.59 0.61
N VAL A 220 8.44 3.23 -0.44
CA VAL A 220 7.14 3.90 -0.44
C VAL A 220 6.28 3.24 -1.52
N LEU A 221 5.08 2.80 -1.13
CA LEU A 221 4.02 2.43 -2.05
C LEU A 221 3.09 3.62 -2.21
N THR A 222 2.91 4.11 -3.43
CA THR A 222 1.80 5.01 -3.77
C THR A 222 0.62 4.17 -4.20
N LEU A 223 -0.62 4.52 -3.82
CA LEU A 223 -1.82 3.75 -4.16
C LEU A 223 -3.01 4.69 -4.33
N ASP A 224 -3.73 4.55 -5.44
CA ASP A 224 -4.95 5.31 -5.67
C ASP A 224 -6.15 4.74 -4.90
N ALA A 225 -7.05 5.64 -4.50
CA ALA A 225 -8.21 5.27 -3.69
C ALA A 225 -9.20 4.33 -4.40
N ASP A 226 -9.19 4.35 -5.74
CA ASP A 226 -10.01 3.49 -6.62
C ASP A 226 -9.27 2.23 -7.08
N SER A 227 -8.12 1.95 -6.47
CA SER A 227 -7.24 0.85 -6.84
C SER A 227 -7.14 -0.21 -5.74
N MET A 228 -7.01 -1.46 -6.15
CA MET A 228 -6.84 -2.62 -5.28
C MET A 228 -5.62 -3.42 -5.67
N LEU A 229 -4.91 -3.90 -4.66
CA LEU A 229 -3.72 -4.73 -4.81
C LEU A 229 -4.03 -6.18 -4.43
N LEU A 230 -3.41 -7.13 -5.13
CA LEU A 230 -3.37 -8.52 -4.70
C LEU A 230 -2.33 -8.68 -3.58
N ARG A 231 -2.56 -9.63 -2.66
CA ARG A 231 -1.83 -9.76 -1.36
C ARG A 231 -0.31 -9.81 -1.41
N ASP A 232 0.27 -10.20 -2.54
CA ASP A 232 1.70 -10.40 -2.76
C ASP A 232 2.35 -9.27 -3.58
N TYR A 233 1.62 -8.16 -3.80
CA TYR A 233 2.09 -6.99 -4.53
C TYR A 233 3.41 -6.45 -3.96
N CYS A 234 3.39 -6.04 -2.68
CA CYS A 234 4.56 -5.45 -2.04
C CYS A 234 5.74 -6.42 -1.99
N LEU A 235 5.48 -7.68 -1.62
CA LEU A 235 6.51 -8.69 -1.49
C LEU A 235 7.25 -8.93 -2.81
N ARG A 236 6.51 -9.14 -3.91
CA ARG A 236 7.09 -9.42 -5.22
C ARG A 236 7.87 -8.25 -5.79
N LEU A 237 7.33 -7.04 -5.63
CA LEU A 237 7.96 -5.84 -6.18
C LEU A 237 9.21 -5.46 -5.39
N VAL A 238 9.18 -5.54 -4.06
CA VAL A 238 10.40 -5.33 -3.25
C VAL A 238 11.42 -6.43 -3.52
N HIS A 239 10.99 -7.69 -3.69
CA HIS A 239 11.91 -8.76 -4.09
C HIS A 239 12.58 -8.47 -5.44
N LEU A 240 11.83 -7.96 -6.43
CA LEU A 240 12.41 -7.52 -7.70
C LEU A 240 13.44 -6.42 -7.46
N LEU A 241 13.10 -5.38 -6.69
CA LEU A 241 14.03 -4.27 -6.42
C LEU A 241 15.31 -4.77 -5.76
N GLU A 242 15.20 -5.68 -4.78
CA GLU A 242 16.33 -6.24 -4.02
C GLU A 242 17.09 -7.34 -4.76
N SER A 243 16.61 -7.79 -5.91
CA SER A 243 17.31 -8.79 -6.71
C SER A 243 18.64 -8.23 -7.25
N PRO A 244 19.74 -9.02 -7.23
CA PRO A 244 21.03 -8.57 -7.75
C PRO A 244 20.93 -8.03 -9.19
N GLY A 245 21.54 -6.87 -9.44
CA GLY A 245 21.46 -6.16 -10.72
C GLY A 245 20.35 -5.11 -10.80
N ASN A 246 19.41 -5.08 -9.84
CA ASN A 246 18.34 -4.10 -9.77
C ASN A 246 18.62 -2.97 -8.76
N GLU A 247 19.88 -2.77 -8.35
CA GLU A 247 20.26 -1.74 -7.38
C GLU A 247 19.94 -0.32 -7.88
N LYS A 248 19.88 -0.16 -9.20
CA LYS A 248 19.52 1.08 -9.92
C LYS A 248 18.08 1.13 -10.40
N VAL A 249 17.24 0.18 -10.05
CA VAL A 249 15.79 0.30 -10.27
C VAL A 249 15.20 1.12 -9.12
N ALA A 250 14.72 2.33 -9.43
CA ALA A 250 14.12 3.23 -8.46
C ALA A 250 12.64 2.91 -8.20
N VAL A 251 11.90 2.67 -9.29
CA VAL A 251 10.45 2.45 -9.26
C VAL A 251 10.16 1.12 -9.93
N THR A 252 9.33 0.31 -9.28
CA THR A 252 8.69 -0.83 -9.91
C THR A 252 7.18 -0.76 -9.73
N GLN A 253 6.47 -1.16 -10.76
CA GLN A 253 5.00 -1.20 -10.77
C GLN A 253 4.54 -2.43 -11.53
N THR A 254 3.28 -2.82 -11.38
CA THR A 254 2.66 -3.78 -12.32
C THR A 254 1.84 -3.05 -13.38
N PRO A 255 1.42 -3.72 -14.46
CA PRO A 255 0.38 -3.19 -15.31
C PRO A 255 -0.88 -2.92 -14.50
N TYR A 256 -1.32 -1.65 -14.43
CA TYR A 256 -2.62 -1.38 -13.85
C TYR A 256 -3.69 -1.99 -14.79
N SER A 257 -4.53 -2.85 -14.23
CA SER A 257 -5.51 -3.64 -14.98
C SER A 257 -6.93 -3.20 -14.63
N SER A 258 -7.87 -3.40 -15.54
CA SER A 258 -9.27 -3.12 -15.25
C SER A 258 -9.91 -4.23 -14.41
N PHE A 259 -10.86 -3.87 -13.54
CA PHE A 259 -11.70 -4.86 -12.87
C PHE A 259 -12.53 -5.66 -13.89
N ARG A 260 -12.68 -6.96 -13.64
CA ARG A 260 -13.50 -7.84 -14.49
C ARG A 260 -14.98 -7.62 -14.19
N GLY A 261 -15.85 -7.97 -15.13
CA GLY A 261 -17.31 -7.97 -14.88
C GLY A 261 -18.01 -6.62 -15.06
N ALA A 262 -17.29 -5.58 -15.53
CA ALA A 262 -17.86 -4.25 -15.79
C ALA A 262 -19.20 -4.29 -16.56
N PRO A 263 -20.30 -3.73 -16.01
CA PRO A 263 -21.65 -3.90 -16.56
C PRO A 263 -21.89 -3.12 -17.84
N THR A 264 -21.27 -1.94 -18.00
CA THR A 264 -21.53 -1.08 -19.17
C THR A 264 -20.57 -1.36 -20.33
N ARG A 265 -21.03 -1.10 -21.55
CA ARG A 265 -20.17 -1.19 -22.74
C ARG A 265 -19.03 -0.17 -22.71
N ILE A 266 -19.30 1.03 -22.17
CA ILE A 266 -18.32 2.11 -22.12
C ILE A 266 -17.17 1.71 -21.19
N GLU A 267 -17.51 1.20 -20.01
CA GLU A 267 -16.55 0.74 -19.02
C GLU A 267 -15.69 -0.42 -19.55
N ARG A 268 -16.31 -1.42 -20.19
CA ARG A 268 -15.55 -2.52 -20.83
C ARG A 268 -14.59 -2.04 -21.90
N ILE A 269 -14.96 -1.03 -22.70
CA ILE A 269 -14.07 -0.45 -23.71
C ILE A 269 -12.96 0.35 -23.02
N ALA A 270 -13.28 1.15 -22.00
CA ALA A 270 -12.29 1.89 -21.22
C ALA A 270 -11.28 0.92 -20.57
N GLY A 271 -11.75 -0.16 -19.95
CA GLY A 271 -10.96 -1.24 -19.40
C GLY A 271 -10.10 -1.95 -20.43
N ALA A 272 -10.62 -2.25 -21.61
CA ALA A 272 -9.82 -2.84 -22.69
C ALA A 272 -8.63 -1.94 -23.10
N THR A 273 -8.81 -0.62 -23.12
CA THR A 273 -7.68 0.30 -23.41
C THR A 273 -6.65 0.34 -22.29
N THR A 274 -7.08 0.19 -21.04
CA THR A 274 -6.20 0.02 -19.88
C THR A 274 -5.41 -1.29 -19.99
N ASP A 275 -6.09 -2.41 -20.26
CA ASP A 275 -5.48 -3.73 -20.33
C ASP A 275 -4.41 -3.86 -21.43
N ILE A 276 -4.51 -3.07 -22.51
CA ILE A 276 -3.48 -2.99 -23.57
C ILE A 276 -2.14 -2.50 -23.01
N GLN A 277 -2.17 -1.64 -21.99
CA GLN A 277 -0.94 -1.11 -21.40
C GLN A 277 -0.07 -2.20 -20.78
N HIS A 278 -0.64 -3.34 -20.39
CA HIS A 278 0.14 -4.50 -19.99
C HIS A 278 1.20 -4.84 -21.04
N ILE A 279 0.81 -5.03 -22.29
CA ILE A 279 1.74 -5.40 -23.36
C ILE A 279 2.72 -4.25 -23.65
N GLN A 280 2.23 -3.00 -23.65
CA GLN A 280 3.05 -1.82 -23.93
C GLN A 280 4.16 -1.63 -22.89
N HIS A 281 3.85 -1.73 -21.59
CA HIS A 281 4.84 -1.54 -20.53
C HIS A 281 5.87 -2.66 -20.45
N GLN A 282 5.51 -3.89 -20.83
CA GLN A 282 6.51 -4.95 -20.98
C GLN A 282 7.51 -4.61 -22.09
N GLY A 283 7.02 -4.13 -23.24
CA GLY A 283 7.87 -3.65 -24.32
C GLY A 283 8.76 -2.49 -23.88
N MET A 284 8.21 -1.49 -23.19
CA MET A 284 8.97 -0.34 -22.67
C MET A 284 10.06 -0.77 -21.69
N THR A 285 9.76 -1.71 -20.79
CA THR A 285 10.76 -2.25 -19.84
C THR A 285 11.91 -2.92 -20.58
N GLN A 286 11.61 -3.72 -21.60
CA GLN A 286 12.62 -4.38 -22.42
C GLN A 286 13.59 -3.40 -23.11
N TYR A 287 13.13 -2.20 -23.46
CA TYR A 287 13.92 -1.17 -24.14
C TYR A 287 14.41 -0.05 -23.21
N GLY A 288 14.30 -0.21 -21.88
CA GLY A 288 14.74 0.80 -20.92
C GLY A 288 13.96 2.13 -21.00
N ALA A 289 12.71 2.07 -21.48
CA ALA A 289 11.83 3.22 -21.71
C ALA A 289 10.64 3.23 -20.73
N THR A 290 10.72 2.49 -19.63
CA THR A 290 9.68 2.48 -18.60
C THR A 290 9.54 3.87 -17.98
N PHE A 291 8.30 4.30 -17.82
CA PHE A 291 7.93 5.46 -17.02
C PHE A 291 6.89 5.05 -15.98
N TRP A 292 6.83 5.82 -14.91
CA TRP A 292 5.88 5.70 -13.82
C TRP A 292 4.53 6.28 -14.25
N VAL A 293 3.47 5.48 -14.15
CA VAL A 293 2.17 5.73 -14.82
C VAL A 293 1.09 6.30 -13.91
N GLY A 294 1.43 6.73 -12.69
CA GLY A 294 0.41 7.04 -11.68
C GLY A 294 0.67 6.33 -10.37
N ALA A 295 -0.32 6.32 -9.49
CA ALA A 295 -0.20 5.53 -8.28
C ALA A 295 -0.13 4.03 -8.58
N ASN A 296 0.17 3.26 -7.54
CA ASN A 296 0.35 1.81 -7.54
C ASN A 296 1.78 1.40 -7.91
N ALA A 297 2.79 2.11 -7.42
CA ALA A 297 4.19 1.72 -7.60
C ALA A 297 4.92 1.63 -6.27
N VAL A 298 5.86 0.69 -6.18
CA VAL A 298 6.83 0.60 -5.09
C VAL A 298 8.08 1.36 -5.50
N ILE A 299 8.46 2.34 -4.68
CA ILE A 299 9.52 3.29 -4.95
C ILE A 299 10.58 3.18 -3.86
N ARG A 300 11.86 3.15 -4.25
CA ARG A 300 12.97 3.32 -3.31
C ARG A 300 12.95 4.76 -2.79
N LYS A 301 12.80 4.96 -1.48
CA LYS A 301 12.75 6.32 -0.89
C LYS A 301 14.00 7.14 -1.23
N ARG A 302 15.19 6.53 -1.20
CA ARG A 302 16.45 7.17 -1.61
C ARG A 302 16.43 7.75 -3.03
N ALA A 303 15.67 7.14 -3.95
CA ALA A 303 15.58 7.63 -5.32
C ALA A 303 14.71 8.89 -5.41
N LEU A 304 13.68 9.01 -4.56
CA LEU A 304 12.92 10.24 -4.39
C LEU A 304 13.79 11.34 -3.77
N GLU A 305 14.61 10.98 -2.78
CA GLU A 305 15.54 11.93 -2.14
C GLU A 305 16.57 12.50 -3.10
N ASP A 306 17.01 11.73 -4.11
CA ASP A 306 17.93 12.21 -5.13
C ASP A 306 17.34 13.30 -6.04
N ILE A 307 16.00 13.33 -6.20
CA ILE A 307 15.30 14.25 -7.12
C ILE A 307 14.50 15.35 -6.40
N VAL A 308 14.65 15.46 -5.08
CA VAL A 308 13.88 16.43 -4.29
C VAL A 308 14.26 17.87 -4.64
N GLU A 309 13.25 18.70 -4.88
CA GLU A 309 13.41 20.15 -4.98
C GLU A 309 12.90 20.81 -3.70
N ILE A 310 13.65 21.78 -3.20
CA ILE A 310 13.29 22.54 -1.99
C ILE A 310 13.02 23.98 -2.38
N SER A 311 11.83 24.47 -2.03
CA SER A 311 11.46 25.86 -2.19
C SER A 311 11.00 26.45 -0.85
N THR A 312 11.02 27.77 -0.73
CA THR A 312 10.49 28.47 0.45
C THR A 312 9.19 29.16 0.09
N VAL A 313 8.10 28.73 0.71
CA VAL A 313 6.76 29.32 0.53
C VAL A 313 6.23 29.76 1.89
N GLY A 314 5.89 31.04 2.01
CA GLY A 314 5.38 31.59 3.29
C GLY A 314 6.35 31.47 4.47
N GLY A 315 7.67 31.38 4.21
CA GLY A 315 8.69 31.20 5.25
C GLY A 315 8.91 29.74 5.68
N PHE A 316 8.22 28.78 5.07
CA PHE A 316 8.39 27.35 5.31
C PHE A 316 9.10 26.66 4.14
N GLU A 317 9.94 25.69 4.44
CA GLU A 317 10.53 24.81 3.42
C GLU A 317 9.48 23.82 2.91
N VAL A 318 9.17 23.88 1.63
CA VAL A 318 8.33 22.91 0.92
C VAL A 318 9.24 22.01 0.09
N ARG A 319 9.19 20.71 0.38
CA ARG A 319 9.92 19.67 -0.36
C ARG A 319 9.01 19.03 -1.39
N THR A 320 9.41 19.08 -2.65
CA THR A 320 8.69 18.51 -3.79
C THR A 320 9.52 17.36 -4.35
N TYR A 321 9.05 16.12 -4.14
CA TYR A 321 9.69 14.91 -4.66
C TYR A 321 9.10 14.52 -6.01
N ILE A 322 7.78 14.67 -6.12
CA ILE A 322 6.99 14.38 -7.32
C ILE A 322 6.61 15.73 -7.91
N GLN A 323 7.17 16.03 -9.07
CA GLN A 323 7.05 17.33 -9.73
C GLN A 323 5.69 17.46 -10.41
N ASP A 324 5.03 18.61 -10.26
CA ASP A 324 3.70 18.88 -10.83
C ASP A 324 3.73 19.96 -11.93
N ARG A 325 4.89 20.13 -12.59
CA ARG A 325 5.07 21.12 -13.68
C ARG A 325 4.13 20.83 -14.85
N THR A 326 3.73 19.57 -15.01
CA THR A 326 2.70 19.10 -15.95
C THR A 326 1.57 18.36 -15.23
N VAL A 327 0.46 18.10 -15.92
CA VAL A 327 -0.68 17.33 -15.39
C VAL A 327 -0.36 15.83 -15.25
N ILE A 328 0.84 15.37 -15.64
CA ILE A 328 1.32 13.98 -15.56
C ILE A 328 2.58 13.88 -14.68
N GLU A 329 2.42 14.30 -13.42
CA GLU A 329 3.48 14.39 -12.41
C GLU A 329 4.39 13.15 -12.29
N ASP A 330 3.82 11.96 -12.44
CA ASP A 330 4.52 10.67 -12.29
C ASP A 330 5.48 10.40 -13.46
N THR A 331 5.03 10.74 -14.67
CA THR A 331 5.83 10.56 -15.90
C THR A 331 7.00 11.55 -15.92
N GLU A 332 6.79 12.78 -15.45
CA GLU A 332 7.84 13.77 -15.31
C GLU A 332 8.89 13.35 -14.28
N SER A 333 8.44 12.87 -13.12
CA SER A 333 9.33 12.34 -12.08
C SER A 333 10.19 11.19 -12.59
N SER A 334 9.71 10.41 -13.57
CA SER A 334 10.50 9.36 -14.23
C SER A 334 11.69 9.92 -15.03
N VAL A 335 11.53 11.10 -15.64
CA VAL A 335 12.61 11.77 -16.38
C VAL A 335 13.67 12.27 -15.41
N ASP A 336 13.26 12.84 -14.28
CA ASP A 336 14.20 13.32 -13.26
C ASP A 336 14.97 12.17 -12.62
N LEU A 337 14.29 11.05 -12.32
CA LEU A 337 14.95 9.80 -11.92
C LEU A 337 16.00 9.35 -12.95
N GLY A 338 15.64 9.37 -14.23
CA GLY A 338 16.55 9.02 -15.33
C GLY A 338 17.79 9.92 -15.39
N LYS A 339 17.66 11.23 -15.16
CA LYS A 339 18.81 12.16 -15.08
C LYS A 339 19.78 11.81 -13.95
N HIS A 340 19.28 11.21 -12.87
CA HIS A 340 20.07 10.73 -11.73
C HIS A 340 20.57 9.28 -11.91
N GLY A 341 20.40 8.69 -13.10
CA GLY A 341 20.87 7.35 -13.42
C GLY A 341 20.03 6.23 -12.80
N TRP A 342 18.83 6.54 -12.36
CA TRP A 342 17.83 5.55 -11.97
C TRP A 342 17.12 4.99 -13.19
N THR A 343 16.66 3.75 -13.07
CA THR A 343 15.84 3.04 -14.05
C THR A 343 14.50 2.65 -13.43
N LEU A 344 13.52 2.35 -14.26
CA LEU A 344 12.20 1.93 -13.84
C LEU A 344 11.86 0.58 -14.47
N ALA A 345 11.10 -0.25 -13.77
CA ALA A 345 10.71 -1.58 -14.23
C ALA A 345 9.20 -1.81 -14.11
N ASN A 346 8.63 -2.55 -15.07
CA ASN A 346 7.27 -3.04 -14.97
C ASN A 346 7.28 -4.56 -14.71
N TYR A 347 6.81 -4.97 -13.54
CA TYR A 347 6.70 -6.38 -13.16
C TYR A 347 5.55 -7.04 -13.95
N PRO A 348 5.78 -8.17 -14.63
CA PRO A 348 4.86 -8.67 -15.68
C PRO A 348 3.51 -9.17 -15.19
N GLU A 349 3.35 -9.54 -13.92
CA GLU A 349 2.08 -10.05 -13.42
C GLU A 349 1.09 -8.94 -13.08
N ARG A 350 -0.21 -9.22 -13.26
CA ARG A 350 -1.29 -8.29 -12.92
C ARG A 350 -1.65 -8.39 -11.44
N LEU A 351 -1.04 -7.53 -10.64
CA LEU A 351 -1.24 -7.51 -9.19
C LEU A 351 -1.92 -6.21 -8.71
N SER A 352 -2.17 -5.25 -9.59
CA SER A 352 -2.88 -4.01 -9.31
C SER A 352 -4.04 -3.80 -10.29
N TYR A 353 -5.20 -3.45 -9.74
CA TYR A 353 -6.44 -3.26 -10.49
C TYR A 353 -7.07 -1.93 -10.10
N SER A 354 -7.63 -1.22 -11.08
CA SER A 354 -8.17 0.13 -10.89
C SER A 354 -9.52 0.28 -11.57
N ALA A 355 -10.35 1.16 -11.01
CA ALA A 355 -11.65 1.48 -11.57
C ALA A 355 -11.50 2.12 -12.96
N THR A 356 -12.48 1.89 -13.82
CA THR A 356 -12.52 2.53 -15.13
C THR A 356 -13.83 3.30 -15.29
N PRO A 357 -13.85 4.37 -16.10
CA PRO A 357 -15.04 5.21 -16.22
C PRO A 357 -16.29 4.43 -16.63
N PRO A 358 -17.38 4.44 -15.83
CA PRO A 358 -18.58 3.66 -16.12
C PRO A 358 -19.44 4.27 -17.24
N ASP A 359 -19.26 5.55 -17.54
CA ASP A 359 -20.09 6.33 -18.44
C ASP A 359 -19.26 7.29 -19.32
N PHE A 360 -19.91 7.90 -20.32
CA PHE A 360 -19.23 8.76 -21.29
C PHE A 360 -18.71 10.06 -20.66
N GLY A 361 -19.43 10.63 -19.70
CA GLY A 361 -19.04 11.88 -19.03
C GLY A 361 -17.76 11.70 -18.22
N SER A 362 -17.73 10.67 -17.38
CA SER A 362 -16.52 10.31 -16.61
C SER A 362 -15.35 9.94 -17.53
N LEU A 363 -15.60 9.24 -18.64
CA LEU A 363 -14.56 8.91 -19.63
C LEU A 363 -13.95 10.16 -20.26
N VAL A 364 -14.78 11.13 -20.67
CA VAL A 364 -14.30 12.38 -21.27
C VAL A 364 -13.49 13.20 -20.26
N VAL A 365 -13.93 13.28 -19.00
CA VAL A 365 -13.20 13.98 -17.94
C VAL A 365 -11.83 13.33 -17.71
N GLN A 366 -11.78 12.01 -17.58
CA GLN A 366 -10.53 11.28 -17.35
C GLN A 366 -9.58 11.44 -18.55
N ARG A 367 -10.05 11.16 -19.77
CA ARG A 367 -9.20 11.11 -20.98
C ARG A 367 -8.84 12.48 -21.53
N ARG A 368 -9.54 13.57 -21.17
CA ARG A 368 -9.11 14.93 -21.53
C ARG A 368 -7.87 15.39 -20.79
N ARG A 369 -7.61 14.89 -19.58
CA ARG A 369 -6.44 15.27 -18.77
C ARG A 369 -5.12 14.80 -19.37
N TRP A 370 -5.11 13.63 -20.02
CA TRP A 370 -3.91 13.00 -20.57
C TRP A 370 -3.30 13.76 -21.78
N PRO A 371 -4.05 14.11 -22.84
CA PRO A 371 -3.49 14.83 -23.99
C PRO A 371 -3.10 16.28 -23.67
N THR A 372 -3.71 16.93 -22.67
CA THR A 372 -3.27 18.25 -22.19
C THR A 372 -1.89 18.24 -21.54
N ALA A 373 -1.39 17.07 -21.16
CA ALA A 373 -0.13 16.91 -20.45
C ALA A 373 1.03 16.43 -21.36
N ALA A 374 0.72 15.89 -22.53
CA ALA A 374 1.68 15.32 -23.47
C ALA A 374 2.17 16.31 -24.55
N CYS A 375 1.73 17.58 -24.51
CA CYS A 375 2.08 18.64 -25.45
C CYS A 375 3.05 19.64 -24.85
#